data_AF-A0AAU9LLI9-F1
#
_entry.id   AF-A0AAU9LLI9-F1
#
_cell.length_a   1.000
_cell.length_b   1.000
_cell.length_c   1.000
_cell.angle_alpha   90.00
_cell.angle_beta   90.00
_cell.angle_gamma   90.00
#
_symmetry.space_group_name_H-M   'P 1'
#
loop_
_entity.id
_entity.type
_entity.pdbx_description
1 polymer ?
#
loop_
_entity_poly.entity_id
_entity_poly.type
_entity_poly.pdbx_seq_one_letter_code
_entity_poly.pdbx_strand_id
1 'polypeptide(L)'
;MVMDMEKWRKGNYRKRIENWMELQRKKRIYELGSLPPFLLVFGGNIEPIHHRWNQHGLGGDNVKGSCRSLHSGPVSLLHWSGKGKPWVRLDEKRPCPLDHLWEPYDLYKRNHHRHQSAVGSFNFVGVHRDSEIL
;
A
#
# COMPACT_ATOMS: atom_id res chain seq x y z
N MET A 1 -1.08 -7.30 9.45
CA MET A 1 -1.44 -8.40 10.36
C MET A 1 -0.95 -8.03 11.74
N VAL A 2 -1.78 -8.19 12.76
CA VAL A 2 -1.38 -8.03 14.16
C VAL A 2 -1.34 -9.43 14.77
N MET A 3 -0.27 -9.77 15.48
CA MET A 3 -0.06 -11.10 16.04
C MET A 3 0.28 -11.01 17.52
N ASP A 4 -0.37 -11.86 18.32
CA ASP A 4 0.01 -12.10 19.71
C ASP A 4 1.24 -13.01 19.75
N MET A 5 2.39 -12.41 20.08
CA MET A 5 3.67 -13.12 20.08
C MET A 5 3.84 -14.09 21.25
N GLU A 6 3.08 -13.91 22.34
CA GLU A 6 3.11 -14.83 23.48
C GLU A 6 2.34 -16.11 23.16
N LYS A 7 1.11 -15.97 22.65
CA LYS A 7 0.33 -17.10 22.12
C LYS A 7 1.06 -17.78 20.98
N TRP A 8 1.76 -17.01 20.13
CA TRP A 8 2.56 -17.56 19.04
C TRP A 8 3.62 -18.55 19.51
N ARG A 9 4.39 -18.15 20.53
CA ARG A 9 5.45 -19.00 21.10
C ARG A 9 4.86 -20.19 21.85
N LYS A 10 3.86 -19.97 22.72
CA LYS A 10 3.20 -21.03 23.49
C LYS A 10 2.53 -22.08 22.60
N GLY A 11 1.89 -21.64 21.50
CA GLY A 11 1.20 -22.51 20.54
C GLY A 11 2.09 -23.16 19.48
N ASN A 12 3.40 -22.86 19.48
CA ASN A 12 4.38 -23.36 18.50
C ASN A 12 3.92 -23.20 17.03
N TYR A 13 3.28 -22.06 16.69
CA TYR A 13 2.67 -21.88 15.37
C TYR A 13 3.69 -21.81 14.23
N ARG A 14 4.92 -21.39 14.52
CA ARG A 14 6.03 -21.45 13.55
C ARG A 14 6.15 -22.86 12.95
N LYS A 15 6.30 -23.88 13.80
CA LYS A 15 6.46 -25.27 13.36
C LYS A 15 5.24 -25.77 12.60
N ARG A 16 4.03 -25.38 13.02
CA ARG A 16 2.78 -25.76 12.34
C ARG A 16 2.69 -25.18 10.92
N ILE A 17 3.09 -23.92 10.74
CA ILE A 17 3.15 -23.26 9.43
C ILE A 17 4.23 -23.91 8.55
N GLU A 18 5.43 -24.13 9.08
CA GLU A 18 6.53 -24.78 8.36
C GLU A 18 6.14 -26.18 7.87
N ASN A 19 5.38 -26.96 8.65
CA ASN A 19 4.86 -28.26 8.22
C ASN A 19 3.92 -28.17 6.99
N TRP A 20 3.03 -27.17 6.95
CA TRP A 20 2.16 -26.94 5.79
C TRP A 20 2.95 -26.46 4.57
N MET A 21 4.01 -25.68 4.77
CA MET A 21 4.91 -25.27 3.69
C MET A 21 5.69 -26.47 3.12
N GLU A 22 6.15 -27.38 3.97
CA GLU A 22 6.83 -28.61 3.55
C GLU A 22 5.89 -29.56 2.79
N LEU A 23 4.62 -29.66 3.20
CA LEU A 23 3.61 -30.40 2.45
C LEU A 23 3.37 -29.79 1.06
N GLN A 24 3.22 -28.45 0.99
CA GLN A 24 3.08 -27.73 -0.27
C GLN A 24 4.25 -27.97 -1.23
N ARG A 25 5.48 -28.03 -0.70
CA ARG A 25 6.70 -28.32 -1.48
C ARG A 25 6.65 -29.69 -2.15
N LYS A 26 6.03 -30.69 -1.50
CA LYS A 26 5.89 -32.05 -2.02
C LYS A 26 4.68 -32.21 -2.93
N LYS A 27 3.56 -31.57 -2.58
CA LYS A 27 2.30 -31.61 -3.32
C LYS A 27 1.66 -30.23 -3.27
N ARG A 28 1.40 -29.65 -4.44
CA ARG A 28 0.68 -28.38 -4.54
C ARG A 28 -0.76 -28.56 -4.05
N ILE A 29 -1.07 -27.94 -2.92
CA ILE A 29 -2.39 -27.95 -2.25
C ILE A 29 -3.02 -26.55 -2.17
N TYR A 30 -2.26 -25.51 -2.50
CA TYR A 30 -2.74 -24.14 -2.65
C TYR A 30 -1.90 -23.34 -3.65
N GLU A 31 -2.39 -22.17 -4.03
CA GLU A 31 -1.67 -21.20 -4.87
C GLU A 31 -0.52 -20.52 -4.13
N LEU A 32 0.51 -20.08 -4.86
CA LEU A 32 1.70 -19.46 -4.26
C LEU A 32 1.36 -18.24 -3.40
N GLY A 33 2.03 -18.14 -2.25
CA GLY A 33 1.90 -17.01 -1.33
C GLY A 33 2.05 -17.44 0.12
N SER A 34 2.21 -16.45 1.01
CA SER A 34 2.29 -16.69 2.44
C SER A 34 0.93 -16.77 3.12
N LEU A 35 -0.15 -16.26 2.52
CA LEU A 35 -1.47 -16.25 3.16
C LEU A 35 -2.08 -17.66 3.36
N PRO A 36 -2.06 -18.58 2.37
CA PRO A 36 -2.66 -19.89 2.53
C PRO A 36 -2.18 -20.70 3.76
N PRO A 37 -0.87 -20.84 4.04
CA PRO A 37 -0.44 -21.60 5.22
C PRO A 37 -0.86 -20.96 6.56
N PHE A 38 -1.07 -19.64 6.61
CA PHE A 38 -1.65 -19.01 7.80
C PHE A 38 -3.12 -19.38 7.96
N LEU A 39 -3.91 -19.38 6.88
CA LEU A 39 -5.33 -19.76 6.93
C LEU A 39 -5.52 -21.24 7.29
N LEU A 40 -4.60 -22.13 6.86
CA LEU A 40 -4.62 -23.54 7.26
C LEU A 40 -4.37 -23.76 8.76
N VAL A 41 -3.64 -22.85 9.41
CA VAL A 41 -3.35 -22.93 10.85
C VAL A 41 -4.38 -22.21 11.70
N PHE A 42 -4.87 -21.06 11.23
CA PHE A 42 -5.69 -20.12 12.00
C PHE A 42 -7.13 -20.02 11.53
N GLY A 43 -7.57 -20.80 10.53
CA GLY A 43 -8.97 -20.82 10.11
C GLY A 43 -9.91 -21.00 11.31
N GLY A 44 -10.86 -20.07 11.46
CA GLY A 44 -11.77 -20.02 12.62
C GLY A 44 -11.22 -19.36 13.89
N ASN A 45 -9.94 -18.98 13.92
CA ASN A 45 -9.26 -18.32 15.04
C ASN A 45 -8.61 -16.98 14.63
N ILE A 46 -9.25 -16.26 13.70
CA ILE A 46 -8.82 -14.94 13.23
C ILE A 46 -9.91 -13.91 13.50
N GLU A 47 -9.50 -12.70 13.86
CA GLU A 47 -10.40 -11.56 14.03
C GLU A 47 -10.21 -10.56 12.89
N PRO A 48 -11.30 -10.02 12.31
CA PRO A 48 -11.20 -8.98 11.30
C PRO A 48 -10.69 -7.67 11.93
N ILE A 49 -9.73 -7.03 11.26
CA ILE A 49 -9.33 -5.65 11.57
C ILE A 49 -10.06 -4.69 10.63
N HIS A 50 -10.38 -3.48 11.14
CA HIS A 50 -11.03 -2.45 10.32
C HIS A 50 -10.25 -2.19 9.02
N HIS A 51 -10.98 -2.12 7.90
CA HIS A 51 -10.41 -2.05 6.55
C HIS A 51 -9.44 -0.86 6.32
N ARG A 52 -9.61 0.25 7.05
CA ARG A 52 -8.65 1.38 7.13
C ARG A 52 -7.18 0.98 7.34
N TRP A 53 -6.95 -0.17 7.99
CA TRP A 53 -5.62 -0.68 8.31
C TRP A 53 -4.99 -1.50 7.18
N ASN A 54 -5.67 -1.66 6.04
CA ASN A 54 -5.13 -2.33 4.86
C ASN A 54 -5.88 -1.95 3.57
N GLN A 55 -5.68 -0.72 3.09
CA GLN A 55 -6.14 -0.31 1.77
C GLN A 55 -5.26 -0.96 0.70
N HIS A 56 -5.63 -2.19 0.32
CA HIS A 56 -4.87 -3.01 -0.63
C HIS A 56 -5.37 -2.86 -2.08
N GLY A 57 -4.66 -3.47 -3.01
CA GLY A 57 -4.98 -3.52 -4.42
C GLY A 57 -4.53 -2.29 -5.22
N LEU A 58 -3.77 -1.38 -4.62
CA LEU A 58 -3.33 -0.15 -5.29
C LEU A 58 -2.28 -0.39 -6.38
N GLY A 59 -1.65 -1.58 -6.36
CA GLY A 59 -0.72 -2.04 -7.40
C GLY A 59 -1.33 -3.05 -8.39
N GLY A 60 -2.66 -3.16 -8.43
CA GLY A 60 -3.35 -4.01 -9.41
C GLY A 60 -3.01 -3.62 -10.85
N ASP A 61 -3.13 -4.58 -11.77
CA ASP A 61 -2.82 -4.35 -13.18
C ASP A 61 -3.74 -3.27 -13.74
N ASN A 62 -3.14 -2.23 -14.33
CA ASN A 62 -3.81 -1.19 -15.09
C ASN A 62 -4.26 -1.75 -16.46
N VAL A 63 -4.92 -2.91 -16.51
CA VAL A 63 -5.30 -3.60 -17.77
C VAL A 63 -6.16 -2.70 -18.68
N LYS A 64 -6.72 -1.61 -18.14
CA LYS A 64 -7.42 -0.55 -18.89
C LYS A 64 -6.99 0.87 -18.50
N GLY A 65 -5.81 1.06 -17.90
CA GLY A 65 -5.40 2.36 -17.35
C GLY A 65 -6.21 2.83 -16.14
N SER A 66 -7.12 2.01 -15.60
CA SER A 66 -7.99 2.39 -14.50
C SER A 66 -7.26 2.29 -13.16
N CYS A 67 -6.95 3.44 -12.57
CA CYS A 67 -6.42 3.50 -11.21
C CYS A 67 -7.52 3.16 -10.18
N ARG A 68 -7.18 2.30 -9.22
CA ARG A 68 -8.10 1.94 -8.14
C ARG A 68 -8.31 3.14 -7.19
N SER A 69 -9.56 3.45 -6.88
CA SER A 69 -9.92 4.43 -5.85
C SER A 69 -9.74 3.87 -4.44
N LEU A 70 -9.65 4.78 -3.46
CA LEU A 70 -9.74 4.43 -2.05
C LEU A 70 -11.17 3.98 -1.72
N HIS A 71 -11.32 3.11 -0.73
CA HIS A 71 -12.62 2.89 -0.10
C HIS A 71 -13.05 4.17 0.63
N SER A 72 -14.35 4.30 0.95
CA SER A 72 -14.85 5.42 1.73
C SER A 72 -14.29 5.42 3.16
N GLY A 73 -14.20 6.60 3.77
CA GLY A 73 -13.77 6.78 5.17
C GLY A 73 -12.25 6.92 5.36
N PRO A 74 -11.80 7.07 6.62
CA PRO A 74 -10.39 7.28 6.95
C PRO A 74 -9.51 6.11 6.52
N VAL A 75 -8.31 6.41 6.03
CA VAL A 75 -7.28 5.42 5.68
C VAL A 75 -6.06 5.63 6.57
N SER A 76 -5.53 4.54 7.11
CA SER A 76 -4.33 4.55 7.97
C SER A 76 -3.15 3.83 7.34
N LEU A 77 -3.39 2.91 6.39
CA LEU A 77 -2.33 2.16 5.72
C LEU A 77 -2.71 1.93 4.25
N LEU A 78 -1.82 2.36 3.35
CA LEU A 78 -1.90 2.13 1.90
C LEU A 78 -1.03 0.94 1.50
N HIS A 79 -1.55 0.05 0.67
CA HIS A 79 -0.89 -1.18 0.26
C HIS A 79 -0.98 -1.38 -1.26
N TRP A 80 0.14 -1.13 -1.94
CA TRP A 80 0.35 -1.42 -3.37
C TRP A 80 0.60 -2.90 -3.64
N SER A 81 -0.37 -3.74 -3.29
CA SER A 81 -0.39 -5.16 -3.66
C SER A 81 -0.64 -5.30 -5.16
N GLY A 82 0.09 -6.22 -5.83
CA GLY A 82 0.07 -6.41 -7.28
C GLY A 82 1.40 -6.02 -7.94
N LYS A 83 1.42 -6.01 -9.27
CA LYS A 83 2.63 -5.78 -10.10
C LYS A 83 2.95 -4.29 -10.31
N GLY A 84 1.94 -3.43 -10.34
CA GLY A 84 2.08 -1.99 -10.56
C GLY A 84 2.60 -1.26 -9.32
N LYS A 85 3.91 -1.31 -9.08
CA LYS A 85 4.54 -0.60 -7.96
C LYS A 85 4.58 0.91 -8.21
N PRO A 86 4.37 1.75 -7.18
CA PRO A 86 4.27 3.19 -7.35
C PRO A 86 5.57 3.79 -7.91
N TRP A 87 6.74 3.38 -7.40
CA TRP A 87 8.04 3.82 -7.92
C TRP A 87 8.25 3.50 -9.40
N VAL A 88 7.87 2.29 -9.84
CA VAL A 88 7.96 1.90 -11.26
C VAL A 88 7.08 2.80 -12.13
N ARG A 89 5.83 3.05 -11.69
CA ARG A 89 4.90 3.90 -12.45
C ARG A 89 5.33 5.36 -12.50
N LEU A 90 5.92 5.87 -11.42
CA LEU A 90 6.49 7.21 -11.34
C LEU A 90 7.68 7.34 -12.31
N ASP A 91 8.61 6.38 -12.31
CA ASP A 91 9.76 6.36 -13.21
C ASP A 91 9.35 6.27 -14.69
N GLU A 92 8.32 5.48 -14.99
CA GLU A 92 7.74 5.34 -16.33
C GLU A 92 6.88 6.55 -16.75
N LYS A 93 6.75 7.57 -15.90
CA LYS A 93 5.87 8.75 -16.12
C LYS A 93 4.41 8.38 -16.41
N ARG A 94 3.94 7.27 -15.84
CA ARG A 94 2.56 6.80 -15.92
C ARG A 94 1.97 6.53 -14.53
N PRO A 95 2.04 7.50 -13.58
CA PRO A 95 1.54 7.30 -12.23
C PRO A 95 0.02 7.23 -12.18
N CYS A 96 -0.49 6.46 -11.23
CA CYS A 96 -1.84 6.67 -10.73
C CYS A 96 -1.86 7.84 -9.75
N PRO A 97 -3.00 8.55 -9.58
CA PRO A 97 -3.09 9.69 -8.66
C PRO A 97 -2.59 9.38 -7.23
N LEU A 98 -2.85 8.17 -6.74
CA LEU A 98 -2.42 7.75 -5.41
C LEU A 98 -0.91 7.47 -5.29
N ASP A 99 -0.19 7.25 -6.40
CA ASP A 99 1.26 6.95 -6.35
C ASP A 99 2.08 8.14 -5.85
N HIS A 100 1.60 9.37 -6.07
CA HIS A 100 2.22 10.58 -5.52
C HIS A 100 2.17 10.65 -3.99
N LEU A 101 1.31 9.86 -3.33
CA LEU A 101 1.34 9.74 -1.87
C LEU A 101 2.55 8.93 -1.38
N TRP A 102 3.11 8.09 -2.24
CA TRP A 102 4.33 7.33 -1.94
C TRP A 102 5.59 8.14 -2.21
N GLU A 103 5.59 8.99 -3.25
CA GLU A 103 6.74 9.76 -3.74
C GLU A 103 7.54 10.52 -2.66
N PRO A 104 6.94 11.23 -1.69
CA PRO A 104 7.70 11.92 -0.64
C PRO A 104 8.51 11.00 0.29
N TYR A 105 8.17 9.71 0.31
CA TYR A 105 8.86 8.69 1.10
C TYR A 105 9.90 7.93 0.27
N ASP A 106 10.06 8.25 -1.01
CA ASP A 106 11.17 7.75 -1.80
C ASP A 106 12.46 8.45 -1.37
N LEU A 107 13.28 7.74 -0.62
CA LEU A 107 14.58 8.24 -0.15
C LEU A 107 15.66 8.16 -1.23
N TYR A 108 15.33 7.64 -2.42
CA TYR A 108 16.27 7.59 -3.53
C TYR A 108 16.60 9.00 -4.00
N LYS A 109 17.80 9.47 -3.64
CA LYS A 109 18.36 10.70 -4.18
C LYS A 109 18.74 10.46 -5.63
N ARG A 110 17.87 10.80 -6.58
CA ARG A 110 18.37 11.16 -7.92
C ARG A 110 19.36 12.30 -7.70
N ASN A 111 20.59 12.14 -8.17
CA ASN A 111 21.51 13.27 -8.31
C ASN A 111 20.84 14.27 -9.26
N HIS A 112 20.03 15.16 -8.69
CA HIS A 112 19.49 16.30 -9.39
C HIS A 112 20.66 17.26 -9.56
N HIS A 113 21.34 17.18 -10.72
CA HIS A 113 21.82 18.40 -11.35
C HIS A 113 20.58 19.26 -11.60
N ARG A 114 20.26 20.06 -10.59
CA ARG A 114 19.26 21.11 -10.62
C ARG A 114 19.81 22.13 -11.61
N HIS A 115 19.44 22.01 -12.89
CA HIS A 115 19.46 23.18 -13.76
C HIS A 115 18.49 24.18 -13.14
N GLN A 116 19.05 25.11 -12.36
CA GLN A 116 18.40 26.38 -12.08
C GLN A 116 18.08 27.02 -13.43
N SER A 117 16.81 27.21 -13.72
CA SER A 117 16.36 28.24 -14.64
C SER A 117 14.99 28.75 -14.20
N ALA A 118 14.96 30.07 -13.98
CA ALA A 118 13.82 30.97 -13.87
C ALA A 118 12.93 30.87 -12.61
N VAL A 119 13.27 31.74 -11.67
CA VAL A 119 12.33 32.39 -10.75
C VAL A 119 11.19 33.00 -11.56
N GLY A 120 9.98 32.51 -11.37
CA GLY A 120 8.74 33.18 -11.76
C GLY A 120 7.99 33.60 -10.50
N SER A 121 8.10 34.87 -10.14
CA SER A 121 7.41 35.48 -9.01
C SER A 121 5.89 35.41 -9.22
N PHE A 122 5.17 34.63 -8.42
CA PHE A 122 3.72 34.77 -8.29
C PHE A 122 3.42 35.72 -7.13
N ASN A 123 3.03 36.95 -7.47
CA ASN A 123 2.46 37.90 -6.52
C ASN A 123 1.11 37.39 -6.02
N PHE A 124 1.00 37.19 -4.71
CA PHE A 124 -0.26 36.95 -4.03
C PHE A 124 -0.98 38.30 -3.89
N VAL A 125 -1.97 38.58 -4.74
CA VAL A 125 -2.85 39.74 -4.57
C VAL A 125 -3.86 39.39 -3.48
N GLY A 126 -3.88 40.22 -2.44
CA GLY A 126 -4.70 40.06 -1.25
C GLY A 126 -6.19 40.03 -1.56
N VAL A 127 -6.89 39.18 -0.83
CA VAL A 127 -8.35 39.13 -0.75
C VAL A 127 -8.83 40.43 -0.11
N HIS A 128 -9.47 41.29 -0.90
CA HIS A 128 -10.24 42.41 -0.40
C HIS A 128 -11.47 41.85 0.33
N ARG A 129 -11.58 42.14 1.62
CA ARG A 129 -12.87 42.16 2.31
C ARG A 129 -13.65 43.31 1.69
N ASP A 130 -14.90 43.06 1.33
CA ASP A 130 -15.97 44.02 1.52
C ASP A 130 -17.21 43.29 2.00
N SER A 131 -17.72 43.81 3.11
CA SER A 131 -19.01 43.52 3.70
C SER A 131 -20.02 44.54 3.19
N GLU A 132 -21.30 44.18 3.31
CA GLU A 132 -22.51 45.04 3.26
C GLU A 132 -23.19 45.21 1.89
N ILE A 133 -24.41 44.67 1.70
CA ILE A 133 -25.77 45.11 2.10
C ILE A 133 -26.52 45.62 0.86
N LEU A 134 -27.35 44.75 0.26
CA LEU A 134 -28.80 44.88 -0.01
C LEU A 134 -29.24 43.73 -0.94
#